data_AF-T2KKN8-F1
#
_entry.id   AF-T2KKN8-F1
#
_cell.length_a   1.000
_cell.length_b   1.000
_cell.length_c   1.000
_cell.angle_alpha   90.00
_cell.angle_beta   90.00
_cell.angle_gamma   90.00
#
_symmetry.space_group_name_H-M   'P 1'
#
loop_
_entity.id
_entity.type
_entity.pdbx_description
1 polymer ?
#
loop_
_entity_poly.entity_id
_entity_poly.type
_entity_poly.pdbx_seq_one_letter_code
_entity_poly.pdbx_strand_id
1 'polypeptide(L)'
;MKHTIFFLLVCLPFLSFSQVNEDINPFRIGIKGGVPVGIGAEIEYVTPLLGNRIAPFASYGMVPFGDLDFKYFEIGSNIYFGSRGKGGYVSASYGNLDGEVSNISSSNVDGNEFTNGVAKEELASFNLKLGWKYGKSLYFRWELGYAFGKLPDEITATGDVNGQRETFQVSTEDVLEYVSGKGYPILNIGIGYAF
;
A
#
# COMPACT_ATOMS: atom_id res chain seq x y z
N MET A 1 15.91 19.16 -9.37
CA MET A 1 15.02 19.18 -8.19
C MET A 1 14.34 20.53 -7.91
N LYS A 2 14.94 21.69 -8.20
CA LYS A 2 14.29 23.01 -7.94
C LYS A 2 13.14 23.38 -8.88
N HIS A 3 13.14 22.92 -10.14
CA HIS A 3 12.10 23.25 -11.12
C HIS A 3 10.79 22.45 -10.93
N THR A 4 10.86 21.24 -10.36
CA THR A 4 9.68 20.38 -10.11
C THR A 4 8.82 20.92 -8.95
N ILE A 5 9.45 21.49 -7.92
CA ILE A 5 8.76 22.08 -6.76
C ILE A 5 8.01 23.35 -7.17
N PHE A 6 8.57 24.17 -8.06
CA PHE A 6 7.93 25.38 -8.56
C PHE A 6 6.68 25.07 -9.40
N PHE A 7 6.72 24.02 -10.22
CA PHE A 7 5.55 23.62 -11.02
C PHE A 7 4.40 23.08 -10.16
N LEU A 8 4.71 22.33 -9.09
CA LEU A 8 3.70 21.85 -8.13
C LEU A 8 3.01 23.02 -7.38
N LEU A 9 3.77 24.04 -7.00
CA LEU A 9 3.29 25.21 -6.26
C LEU A 9 2.42 26.16 -7.10
N VAL A 10 2.64 26.21 -8.42
CA VAL A 10 1.85 27.02 -9.34
C VAL A 10 0.53 26.34 -9.72
N CYS A 11 0.43 25.00 -9.71
CA CYS A 11 -0.82 24.30 -10.01
C CYS A 11 -1.80 24.20 -8.83
N LEU A 12 -1.30 24.16 -7.59
CA LEU A 12 -2.12 24.12 -6.36
C LEU A 12 -3.21 25.21 -6.28
N PRO A 13 -2.97 26.49 -6.60
CA PRO A 13 -4.02 27.51 -6.54
C PRO A 13 -5.09 27.37 -7.63
N PHE A 14 -4.78 26.78 -8.80
CA PHE A 14 -5.78 26.58 -9.86
C PHE A 14 -6.75 25.42 -9.56
N LEU A 15 -6.35 24.46 -8.73
CA LEU A 15 -7.22 23.34 -8.30
C LEU A 15 -8.36 23.83 -7.39
N SER A 16 -8.14 24.88 -6.60
CA SER A 16 -9.14 25.43 -5.68
C SER A 16 -10.25 26.22 -6.40
N PHE A 17 -9.97 26.85 -7.55
CA PHE A 17 -10.92 27.75 -8.23
C PHE A 17 -11.96 27.03 -9.10
N SER A 18 -11.76 25.75 -9.45
CA SER A 18 -12.70 25.02 -10.30
C SER A 18 -13.73 24.18 -9.52
N GLN A 19 -13.69 24.15 -8.19
CA GLN A 19 -14.65 23.42 -7.34
C GLN A 19 -15.88 24.24 -6.93
N VAL A 20 -16.03 25.46 -7.46
CA VAL A 20 -16.97 26.51 -7.00
C VAL A 20 -18.47 26.14 -7.13
N ASN A 21 -18.85 24.96 -7.66
CA ASN A 21 -20.25 24.62 -7.92
C ASN A 21 -20.72 23.22 -7.48
N GLU A 22 -19.89 22.40 -6.81
CA GLU A 22 -20.34 21.11 -6.30
C GLU A 22 -20.09 20.98 -4.79
N ASP A 23 -21.11 20.52 -4.05
CA ASP A 23 -21.07 20.20 -2.62
C ASP A 23 -20.20 18.96 -2.37
N ILE A 24 -18.89 19.16 -2.51
CA ILE A 24 -17.83 18.16 -2.43
C ILE A 24 -16.94 18.50 -1.25
N ASN A 25 -16.60 17.46 -0.49
CA ASN A 25 -15.61 17.48 0.57
C ASN A 25 -14.29 16.94 -0.03
N PRO A 26 -13.41 17.82 -0.56
CA PRO A 26 -12.29 17.40 -1.38
C PRO A 26 -11.18 16.75 -0.56
N PHE A 27 -10.95 17.20 0.67
CA PHE A 27 -9.87 16.69 1.51
C PHE A 27 -10.39 15.57 2.39
N ARG A 28 -9.74 14.41 2.36
CA ARG A 28 -10.17 13.22 3.09
C ARG A 28 -9.02 12.61 3.83
N ILE A 29 -9.32 12.18 5.05
CA ILE A 29 -8.44 11.36 5.87
C ILE A 29 -9.19 10.10 6.26
N GLY A 30 -8.49 8.99 6.44
CA GLY A 30 -9.10 7.75 6.85
C GLY A 30 -8.10 6.76 7.40
N ILE A 31 -8.64 5.71 8.01
CA ILE A 31 -7.90 4.50 8.35
C ILE A 31 -8.40 3.36 7.47
N LYS A 32 -7.51 2.45 7.10
CA LYS A 32 -7.86 1.23 6.38
C LYS A 32 -7.12 0.04 6.98
N GLY A 33 -7.77 -1.11 6.96
CA GLY A 33 -7.17 -2.38 7.35
C GLY A 33 -7.38 -3.42 6.27
N GLY A 34 -6.42 -4.33 6.12
CA GLY A 34 -6.43 -5.27 5.01
C GLY A 34 -5.07 -5.84 4.64
N VAL A 35 -4.99 -6.48 3.48
CA VAL A 35 -3.76 -7.02 2.91
C VAL A 35 -3.36 -6.20 1.68
N PRO A 36 -2.08 -5.79 1.53
CA PRO A 36 -0.96 -5.98 2.48
C PRO A 36 -0.88 -4.91 3.58
N VAL A 37 -1.82 -3.97 3.63
CA VAL A 37 -1.69 -2.73 4.42
C VAL A 37 -1.58 -2.98 5.93
N GLY A 38 -2.07 -4.12 6.42
CA GLY A 38 -2.22 -4.38 7.85
C GLY A 38 -3.27 -3.44 8.42
N ILE A 39 -2.82 -2.43 9.17
CA ILE A 39 -3.61 -1.28 9.61
C ILE A 39 -2.85 -0.01 9.20
N GLY A 40 -3.52 0.91 8.53
CA GLY A 40 -2.87 2.10 7.98
C GLY A 40 -3.76 3.33 7.92
N ALA A 41 -3.12 4.47 7.74
CA ALA A 41 -3.76 5.74 7.46
C ALA A 41 -3.72 6.04 5.96
N GLU A 42 -4.68 6.82 5.49
CA GLU A 42 -4.75 7.31 4.12
C GLU A 42 -5.19 8.76 4.10
N ILE A 43 -4.57 9.52 3.20
CA ILE A 43 -5.01 10.85 2.79
C ILE A 43 -5.39 10.82 1.31
N GLU A 44 -6.46 11.51 0.95
CA GLU A 44 -6.94 11.62 -0.43
C GLU A 44 -7.43 13.05 -0.69
N TYR A 45 -7.17 13.58 -1.88
CA TYR A 45 -7.66 14.89 -2.30
C TYR A 45 -8.39 14.78 -3.64
N VAL A 46 -9.67 15.14 -3.71
CA VAL A 46 -10.41 15.20 -4.98
C VAL A 46 -10.05 16.47 -5.71
N THR A 47 -9.54 16.33 -6.93
CA THR A 47 -9.20 17.45 -7.81
C THR A 47 -10.39 17.81 -8.70
N PRO A 48 -10.49 19.05 -9.21
CA PRO A 48 -11.48 19.42 -10.23
C PRO A 48 -11.31 18.72 -11.58
N LEU A 49 -10.23 17.97 -11.78
CA LEU A 49 -9.93 17.32 -13.05
C LEU A 49 -10.97 16.24 -13.39
N LEU A 50 -11.29 16.16 -14.68
CA LEU A 50 -12.27 15.22 -15.24
C LEU A 50 -13.65 15.33 -14.55
N GLY A 51 -14.03 16.55 -14.14
CA GLY A 51 -15.28 16.79 -13.43
C GLY A 51 -15.28 16.13 -12.05
N ASN A 52 -14.28 16.45 -11.22
CA ASN A 52 -14.18 15.96 -9.84
C ASN A 52 -14.06 14.43 -9.68
N ARG A 53 -13.44 13.78 -10.68
CA ARG A 53 -13.29 12.31 -10.70
C ARG A 53 -11.91 11.85 -10.30
N ILE A 54 -10.89 12.68 -10.44
CA ILE A 54 -9.50 12.30 -10.15
C ILE A 54 -9.16 12.68 -8.72
N ALA A 55 -8.72 11.70 -7.94
CA ALA A 55 -8.35 11.88 -6.55
C ALA A 55 -6.99 11.22 -6.23
N PRO A 56 -5.87 11.96 -6.31
CA PRO A 56 -4.60 11.48 -5.76
C PRO A 56 -4.74 11.12 -4.28
N PHE A 57 -4.00 10.09 -3.88
CA PHE A 57 -3.94 9.62 -2.50
C PHE A 57 -2.52 9.18 -2.14
N ALA A 58 -2.26 9.19 -0.83
CA ALA A 58 -1.10 8.55 -0.23
C ALA A 58 -1.56 7.77 0.99
N SER A 59 -0.94 6.61 1.20
CA SER A 59 -1.27 5.73 2.31
C SER A 59 -0.03 5.11 2.92
N TYR A 60 -0.09 4.93 4.23
CA TYR A 60 0.93 4.26 5.02
C TYR A 60 0.26 3.26 5.95
N GLY A 61 0.74 2.02 5.94
CA GLY A 61 0.25 0.92 6.74
C GLY A 61 1.36 0.21 7.49
N MET A 62 0.97 -0.44 8.58
CA MET A 62 1.85 -1.30 9.36
C MET A 62 1.08 -2.49 9.93
N VAL A 63 1.76 -3.59 10.20
CA VAL A 63 1.21 -4.70 10.99
C VAL A 63 1.75 -4.60 12.41
N PRO A 64 0.94 -4.21 13.42
CA PRO A 64 1.44 -3.97 14.78
C PRO A 64 1.49 -5.23 15.66
N PHE A 65 1.36 -6.44 15.11
CA PHE A 65 1.18 -7.67 15.89
C PHE A 65 2.26 -8.72 15.62
N GLY A 66 2.98 -9.15 16.68
CA GLY A 66 3.90 -10.30 16.67
C GLY A 66 5.36 -9.97 16.31
N ASP A 67 6.07 -10.98 15.80
CA ASP A 67 7.49 -10.93 15.38
C ASP A 67 7.67 -10.46 13.92
N LEU A 68 6.61 -9.89 13.36
CA LEU A 68 6.50 -9.44 11.96
C LEU A 68 6.43 -7.91 11.92
N ASP A 69 7.51 -7.26 11.47
CA ASP A 69 7.51 -5.81 11.20
C ASP A 69 7.30 -5.61 9.69
N PHE A 70 6.04 -5.38 9.30
CA PHE A 70 5.68 -5.01 7.94
C PHE A 70 5.29 -3.54 7.89
N LYS A 71 5.93 -2.79 6.99
CA LYS A 71 5.54 -1.43 6.63
C LYS A 71 5.13 -1.42 5.16
N TYR A 72 4.08 -0.67 4.87
CA TYR A 72 3.57 -0.54 3.51
C TYR A 72 3.31 0.92 3.19
N PHE A 73 3.91 1.41 2.12
CA PHE A 73 3.65 2.75 1.58
C PHE A 73 3.00 2.63 0.21
N GLU A 74 2.02 3.48 -0.07
CA GLU A 74 1.33 3.51 -1.36
C GLU A 74 1.02 4.94 -1.79
N ILE A 75 1.31 5.28 -3.04
CA ILE A 75 0.94 6.55 -3.64
C ILE A 75 0.30 6.32 -5.00
N GLY A 76 -0.80 7.00 -5.29
CA GLY A 76 -1.49 6.81 -6.55
C GLY A 76 -2.68 7.73 -6.74
N SER A 77 -3.59 7.33 -7.61
CA SER A 77 -4.81 8.09 -7.88
C SER A 77 -6.01 7.20 -8.11
N ASN A 78 -7.14 7.64 -7.58
CA ASN A 78 -8.45 7.07 -7.82
C ASN A 78 -9.17 7.85 -8.92
N ILE A 79 -9.84 7.13 -9.82
CA ILE A 79 -10.72 7.70 -10.84
C ILE A 79 -12.14 7.22 -10.53
N TYR A 80 -12.95 8.12 -9.97
CA TYR A 80 -14.33 7.86 -9.62
C TYR A 80 -15.24 7.83 -10.85
N PHE A 81 -16.21 6.92 -10.87
CA PHE A 81 -17.19 6.83 -11.95
C PHE A 81 -18.16 8.02 -11.96
N GLY A 82 -18.44 8.58 -10.78
CA GLY A 82 -19.27 9.78 -10.59
C GLY A 82 -18.45 11.04 -10.28
N SER A 83 -19.05 12.22 -10.46
CA SER A 83 -18.39 13.53 -10.29
C SER A 83 -18.29 14.04 -8.86
N ARG A 84 -18.55 13.22 -7.83
CA ARG A 84 -18.58 13.71 -6.43
C ARG A 84 -17.49 13.10 -5.55
N GLY A 85 -16.49 12.48 -6.18
CA GLY A 85 -15.47 11.69 -5.49
C GLY A 85 -16.06 10.61 -4.57
N LYS A 86 -17.19 10.00 -4.91
CA LYS A 86 -17.82 8.94 -4.11
C LYS A 86 -18.49 7.91 -5.02
N GLY A 87 -18.83 6.75 -4.47
CA GLY A 87 -19.29 5.58 -5.24
C GLY A 87 -18.11 4.74 -5.73
N GLY A 88 -18.33 4.01 -6.82
CA GLY A 88 -17.31 3.16 -7.44
C GLY A 88 -16.16 3.94 -8.08
N TYR A 89 -14.97 3.37 -8.04
CA TYR A 89 -13.76 3.91 -8.67
C TYR A 89 -12.80 2.79 -9.09
N VAL A 90 -11.93 3.13 -10.04
CA VAL A 90 -10.70 2.39 -10.33
C VAL A 90 -9.51 3.12 -9.74
N SER A 91 -8.48 2.40 -9.35
CA SER A 91 -7.27 2.92 -8.74
C SER A 91 -6.05 2.39 -9.46
N ALA A 92 -5.09 3.27 -9.70
CA ALA A 92 -3.75 2.91 -10.12
C ALA A 92 -2.74 3.57 -9.17
N SER A 93 -1.79 2.79 -8.65
CA SER A 93 -0.83 3.26 -7.66
C SER A 93 0.50 2.51 -7.74
N TYR A 94 1.51 3.11 -7.12
CA TYR A 94 2.77 2.46 -6.83
C TYR A 94 2.81 2.17 -5.33
N GLY A 95 3.13 0.92 -4.98
CA GLY A 95 3.29 0.44 -3.61
C GLY A 95 4.73 0.05 -3.34
N ASN A 96 5.12 0.18 -2.07
CA ASN A 96 6.36 -0.37 -1.55
C ASN A 96 6.04 -1.09 -0.24
N LEU A 97 6.42 -2.36 -0.16
CA LEU A 97 6.25 -3.22 1.00
C LEU A 97 7.63 -3.54 1.57
N ASP A 98 7.90 -3.01 2.75
CA ASP A 98 9.08 -3.32 3.55
C ASP A 98 8.70 -4.40 4.55
N GLY A 99 9.21 -5.61 4.37
CA GLY A 99 8.94 -6.75 5.24
C GLY A 99 10.19 -7.18 6.00
N GLU A 100 10.08 -7.24 7.33
CA GLU A 100 11.06 -7.88 8.20
C GLU A 100 10.38 -8.99 9.00
N VAL A 101 10.86 -10.21 8.81
CA VAL A 101 10.41 -11.39 9.55
C VAL A 101 11.54 -11.85 10.44
N SER A 102 11.27 -11.91 11.75
CA SER A 102 12.23 -12.35 12.77
C SER A 102 11.81 -13.68 13.40
N ASN A 103 12.74 -14.35 14.09
CA ASN A 103 12.54 -15.66 14.74
C ASN A 103 12.18 -16.82 13.79
N ILE A 104 12.61 -16.75 12.52
CA ILE A 104 12.40 -17.84 11.57
C ILE A 104 13.20 -19.07 12.02
N SER A 105 12.54 -20.22 12.13
CA SER A 105 13.18 -21.53 12.30
C SER A 105 12.72 -22.45 11.18
N SER A 106 13.65 -22.83 10.30
CA SER A 106 13.37 -23.72 9.16
C SER A 106 14.64 -24.48 8.78
N SER A 107 14.57 -25.29 7.73
CA SER A 107 15.72 -25.90 7.09
C SER A 107 16.07 -25.10 5.84
N ASN A 108 17.37 -24.85 5.60
CA ASN A 108 17.82 -24.22 4.36
C ASN A 108 17.67 -25.19 3.16
N VAL A 109 17.90 -24.70 1.93
CA VAL A 109 17.82 -25.50 0.69
C VAL A 109 18.80 -26.70 0.69
N ASP A 110 19.87 -26.63 1.48
CA ASP A 110 20.87 -27.68 1.66
C ASP A 110 20.53 -28.66 2.81
N GLY A 111 19.40 -28.49 3.50
CA GLY A 111 18.92 -29.35 4.59
C GLY A 111 19.45 -29.05 5.99
N ASN A 112 20.20 -27.97 6.20
CA ASN A 112 20.67 -27.53 7.52
C ASN A 112 19.55 -26.82 8.27
N GLU A 113 19.30 -27.22 9.52
CA GLU A 113 18.38 -26.52 10.41
C GLU A 113 19.00 -25.20 10.90
N PHE A 114 18.21 -24.13 10.88
CA PHE A 114 18.56 -22.84 11.45
C PHE A 114 17.50 -22.35 12.44
N THR A 115 17.93 -21.55 13.41
CA THR A 115 17.07 -20.90 14.40
C THR A 115 17.35 -19.40 14.45
N ASN A 116 16.45 -18.59 15.03
CA ASN A 116 16.59 -17.13 15.14
C ASN A 116 16.85 -16.40 13.80
N GLY A 117 16.32 -16.92 12.70
CA GLY A 117 16.46 -16.31 11.38
C GLY A 117 15.78 -14.94 11.28
N VAL A 118 16.44 -14.00 10.62
CA VAL A 118 15.90 -12.68 10.23
C VAL A 118 15.99 -12.54 8.72
N ALA A 119 14.87 -12.31 8.06
CA ALA A 119 14.80 -12.00 6.64
C ALA A 119 14.22 -10.59 6.44
N LYS A 120 14.84 -9.81 5.55
CA LYS A 120 14.42 -8.45 5.22
C LYS A 120 14.28 -8.31 3.71
N GLU A 121 13.14 -7.82 3.26
CA GLU A 121 12.90 -7.56 1.84
C GLU A 121 12.10 -6.30 1.60
N GLU A 122 12.41 -5.65 0.48
CA GLU A 122 11.69 -4.48 -0.01
C GLU A 122 11.08 -4.82 -1.38
N LEU A 123 9.75 -4.72 -1.46
CA LEU A 123 8.98 -5.14 -2.63
C LEU A 123 8.23 -3.96 -3.23
N ALA A 124 8.71 -3.52 -4.39
CA ALA A 124 8.05 -2.53 -5.22
C ALA A 124 6.94 -3.15 -6.06
N SER A 125 5.79 -2.48 -6.13
CA SER A 125 4.64 -2.96 -6.89
C SER A 125 3.89 -1.84 -7.62
N PHE A 126 3.31 -2.19 -8.76
CA PHE A 126 2.28 -1.41 -9.42
C PHE A 126 0.93 -2.04 -9.13
N ASN A 127 0.00 -1.28 -8.56
CA ASN A 127 -1.27 -1.82 -8.10
C ASN A 127 -2.42 -1.34 -8.96
N LEU A 128 -3.35 -2.26 -9.24
CA LEU A 128 -4.64 -1.96 -9.81
C LEU A 128 -5.73 -2.40 -8.85
N LYS A 129 -6.65 -1.47 -8.51
CA LYS A 129 -7.74 -1.75 -7.56
C LYS A 129 -9.08 -1.27 -8.11
N LEU A 130 -10.11 -2.01 -7.76
CA LEU A 130 -11.50 -1.58 -7.79
C LEU A 130 -11.93 -1.25 -6.37
N GLY A 131 -12.62 -0.15 -6.19
CA GLY A 131 -13.12 0.20 -4.87
C GLY A 131 -14.45 0.90 -4.91
N TRP A 132 -15.06 0.99 -3.74
CA TRP A 132 -16.31 1.70 -3.55
C TRP A 132 -16.25 2.52 -2.28
N LYS A 133 -16.70 3.78 -2.35
CA LYS A 133 -16.79 4.69 -1.21
C LYS A 133 -18.23 5.10 -0.97
N TYR A 134 -18.74 4.85 0.24
CA TYR A 134 -20.10 5.18 0.66
C TYR A 134 -20.09 6.19 1.82
N GLY A 135 -20.90 7.24 1.71
CA GLY A 135 -20.96 8.34 2.69
C GLY A 135 -20.63 9.70 2.09
N LYS A 136 -20.79 10.77 2.88
CA LYS A 136 -20.42 12.14 2.50
C LYS A 136 -19.23 12.59 3.34
N SER A 137 -19.49 13.02 4.58
CA SER A 137 -18.44 13.41 5.52
C SER A 137 -17.85 12.18 6.18
N LEU A 138 -18.61 11.46 7.01
CA LEU A 138 -18.21 10.12 7.43
C LEU A 138 -18.42 9.14 6.26
N TYR A 139 -17.39 8.38 5.91
CA TYR A 139 -17.45 7.42 4.82
C TYR A 139 -16.85 6.07 5.18
N PHE A 140 -17.37 5.04 4.54
CA PHE A 140 -16.83 3.69 4.50
C PHE A 140 -16.29 3.40 3.10
N ARG A 141 -15.25 2.59 3.03
CA ARG A 141 -14.59 2.21 1.78
C ARG A 141 -14.24 0.74 1.80
N TRP A 142 -14.34 0.08 0.66
CA TRP A 142 -13.64 -1.17 0.40
C TRP A 142 -12.85 -1.09 -0.91
N GLU A 143 -11.77 -1.86 -0.99
CA GLU A 143 -10.87 -1.98 -2.14
C GLU A 143 -10.54 -3.46 -2.35
N LEU A 144 -10.62 -3.89 -3.60
CA LEU A 144 -10.19 -5.20 -4.09
C LEU A 144 -9.26 -4.97 -5.28
N GLY A 145 -8.11 -5.63 -5.32
CA GLY A 145 -7.16 -5.44 -6.41
C GLY A 145 -6.05 -6.46 -6.43
N TYR A 146 -5.04 -6.14 -7.23
CA TYR A 146 -3.83 -6.94 -7.36
C TYR A 146 -2.63 -6.01 -7.51
N ALA A 147 -1.56 -6.36 -6.80
CA ALA A 147 -0.27 -5.71 -6.86
C ALA A 147 0.65 -6.50 -7.79
N PHE A 148 1.10 -5.89 -8.87
CA PHE A 148 2.05 -6.46 -9.82
C PHE A 148 3.45 -6.02 -9.45
N GLY A 149 4.32 -6.96 -9.08
CA GLY A 149 5.70 -6.70 -8.70
C GLY A 149 6.59 -7.86 -9.09
N LYS A 150 7.87 -7.59 -9.35
CA LYS A 150 8.87 -8.65 -9.45
C LYS A 150 9.29 -9.00 -8.04
N LEU A 151 8.83 -10.15 -7.57
CA LEU A 151 9.26 -10.72 -6.32
C LEU A 151 10.53 -11.52 -6.61
N PRO A 152 11.60 -11.39 -5.80
CA PRO A 152 12.68 -12.34 -5.87
C PRO A 152 12.12 -13.73 -5.51
N ASP A 153 12.56 -14.78 -6.20
CA ASP A 153 12.15 -16.15 -5.89
C ASP A 153 12.75 -16.63 -4.55
N GLU A 154 13.86 -16.01 -4.14
CA GLU A 154 14.61 -16.29 -2.92
C GLU A 154 14.89 -14.99 -2.17
N ILE A 155 14.71 -15.04 -0.85
CA ILE A 155 15.05 -13.95 0.06
C ILE A 155 16.24 -14.34 0.92
N THR A 156 17.07 -13.35 1.22
CA THR A 156 18.25 -13.59 2.04
C THR A 156 17.87 -13.53 3.52
N ALA A 157 17.94 -14.67 4.20
CA ALA A 157 17.76 -14.76 5.65
C ALA A 157 19.11 -14.94 6.35
N THR A 158 19.23 -14.41 7.56
CA THR A 158 20.40 -14.59 8.42
C THR A 158 19.98 -15.18 9.74
N GLY A 159 20.49 -16.35 10.11
CA GLY A 159 20.11 -17.10 11.31
C GLY A 159 21.27 -17.89 11.92
N ASP A 160 21.01 -18.56 13.04
CA ASP A 160 22.00 -19.37 13.74
C ASP A 160 21.97 -20.82 13.23
N VAL A 161 23.09 -21.26 12.67
CA VAL A 161 23.36 -22.65 12.26
C VAL A 161 24.50 -23.18 13.13
N ASN A 162 24.24 -24.22 13.93
CA ASN A 162 25.24 -24.80 14.83
C ASN A 162 25.96 -23.79 15.76
N GLY A 163 25.27 -22.71 16.15
CA GLY A 163 25.83 -21.65 17.01
C GLY A 163 26.68 -20.60 16.28
N GLN A 164 26.73 -20.63 14.94
CA GLN A 164 27.31 -19.56 14.12
C GLN A 164 26.22 -18.86 13.31
N ARG A 165 26.36 -17.54 13.18
CA ARG A 165 25.44 -16.72 12.39
C ARG A 165 25.80 -16.84 10.91
N GLU A 166 24.92 -17.45 10.14
CA GLU A 166 25.09 -17.69 8.72
C GLU A 166 23.97 -17.04 7.90
N THR A 167 24.26 -16.74 6.64
CA THR A 167 23.31 -16.19 5.67
C THR A 167 22.95 -17.27 4.66
N PHE A 168 21.65 -17.48 4.44
CA PHE A 168 21.13 -18.49 3.54
C PHE A 168 19.90 -17.97 2.79
N GLN A 169 19.62 -18.57 1.64
CA GLN A 169 18.47 -18.24 0.82
C GLN A 169 17.26 -19.05 1.30
N VAL A 170 16.12 -18.38 1.44
CA VAL A 170 14.83 -18.99 1.80
C VAL A 170 13.83 -18.64 0.71
N SER A 171 12.90 -19.54 0.40
CA SER A 171 11.83 -19.23 -0.56
C SER A 171 10.97 -18.08 -0.05
N THR A 172 10.68 -17.12 -0.93
CA THR A 172 9.78 -15.99 -0.61
C THR A 172 8.40 -16.47 -0.19
N GLU A 173 7.91 -17.57 -0.78
CA GLU A 173 6.60 -18.15 -0.48
C GLU A 173 6.52 -18.74 0.94
N ASP A 174 7.65 -19.23 1.47
CA ASP A 174 7.72 -19.79 2.83
C ASP A 174 7.69 -18.70 3.91
N VAL A 175 8.06 -17.46 3.55
CA VAL A 175 8.13 -16.31 4.46
C VAL A 175 6.91 -15.40 4.31
N LEU A 176 6.32 -15.34 3.11
CA LEU A 176 5.18 -14.50 2.78
C LEU A 176 4.06 -15.34 2.13
N GLU A 177 3.28 -16.03 2.95
CA GLU A 177 2.22 -16.97 2.51
C GLU A 177 1.18 -16.36 1.54
N TYR A 178 1.00 -15.04 1.56
CA TYR A 178 0.04 -14.31 0.70
C TYR A 178 0.63 -13.80 -0.62
N VAL A 179 1.91 -14.08 -0.88
CA VAL A 179 2.69 -13.50 -1.97
C VAL A 179 3.02 -14.59 -2.97
N SER A 180 2.47 -14.48 -4.18
CA SER A 180 2.80 -15.37 -5.30
C SER A 180 3.90 -14.72 -6.15
N GLY A 181 4.84 -15.45 -6.77
CA GLY A 181 5.98 -14.86 -7.50
C GLY A 181 5.68 -13.81 -8.60
N LYS A 182 4.41 -13.52 -8.92
CA LYS A 182 3.97 -12.46 -9.86
C LYS A 182 3.31 -11.25 -9.19
N GLY A 183 3.11 -11.28 -7.88
CA GLY A 183 2.37 -10.27 -7.14
C GLY A 183 1.53 -10.81 -5.99
N TYR A 184 0.73 -9.93 -5.38
CA TYR A 184 -0.12 -10.28 -4.25
C TYR A 184 -1.51 -9.62 -4.36
N PRO A 185 -2.57 -10.27 -3.82
CA PRO A 185 -3.90 -9.69 -3.80
C PRO A 185 -3.96 -8.49 -2.86
N ILE A 186 -4.83 -7.54 -3.18
CA ILE A 186 -5.15 -6.38 -2.32
C ILE A 186 -6.59 -6.49 -1.89
N LEU A 187 -6.81 -6.43 -0.57
CA LEU A 187 -8.14 -6.42 0.05
C LEU A 187 -8.11 -5.46 1.23
N ASN A 188 -8.71 -4.28 1.09
CA ASN A 188 -8.77 -3.29 2.16
C ASN A 188 -10.20 -2.88 2.48
N ILE A 189 -10.47 -2.63 3.77
CA ILE A 189 -11.68 -1.99 4.26
C ILE A 189 -11.26 -0.78 5.06
N GLY A 190 -11.93 0.36 4.89
CA GLY A 190 -11.58 1.59 5.56
C GLY A 190 -12.78 2.43 5.99
N ILE A 191 -12.51 3.31 6.93
CA ILE A 191 -13.43 4.34 7.41
C ILE A 191 -12.67 5.66 7.47
N GLY A 192 -13.35 6.77 7.17
CA GLY A 192 -12.70 8.07 7.23
C GLY A 192 -13.68 9.23 7.24
N TYR A 193 -13.10 10.43 7.28
CA TYR A 193 -13.82 11.68 7.28
C TYR A 193 -13.39 12.57 6.11
N ALA A 194 -14.35 13.18 5.44
CA ALA A 194 -14.16 14.12 4.35
C ALA A 194 -14.55 15.53 4.82
N PHE A 195 -13.66 16.49 4.60
CA PHE A 195 -13.82 17.91 4.87
C PHE A 195 -14.14 18.66 3.59
#